data_AF-A0A8H4K361-F1
#
_entry.id   AF-A0A8H4K361-F1
#
_cell.length_a   1.000
_cell.length_b   1.000
_cell.length_c   1.000
_cell.angle_alpha   90.00
_cell.angle_beta   90.00
_cell.angle_gamma   90.00
#
_symmetry.space_group_name_H-M   'P 1'
#
loop_
_entity.id
_entity.type
_entity.pdbx_description
1 polymer ?
#
loop_
_entity_poly.entity_id
_entity_poly.type
_entity_poly.pdbx_seq_one_letter_code
_entity_poly.pdbx_strand_id
1 'polypeptide(L)'
;MSTPPAHSLSPSTGLPDTLAVVLKTFRVPELLHIIIEELGERNEQDMRYQSSGSLANLILANKSLFGHLQGYLYAQDLDSRFFYGLKFAVLGSRDHLSARIISKYPDALVRPHIDHRFESKGASYTLLHIAAARGHRRTTKKLLGLGASLLNATNLQNVLSRDFRKKLSKEIELGKYLHDITWRPAFAPLIQGDIATFDLLTKNGNDCRVATFNFKRAAVPSERTQCSMTLHHLAAILQNCDESIFWMTEALEKYPWANEFPGGLHKYSVLHFAIKARNTRVVKQLLKSGVGFGAHMVDTEGNSPLHCAIKVAIEANDPSERARSLQIISELKSYNFNSLMVQTRAPYQSPQLLAAKYVPLDWSSKYLNIKPVLLGLLDQGDGPNGRPQHLPPMINEADLEGNTVLGYLAKAIVERRGCKSIETLFKSLVTEYGADINQDVNIQFAPRFYTHSIKFIADTARSCSRFKKMVKDLGGRLHQAEIDGSDSNPAMGPNFGTDQPHAHELPEQHPFALAPEFNKPFLDVKHLNLMFRQSQAQRAVAQHVAARRGGSGAIAGPSVGPRI
;
A
#
# COMPACT_ATOMS: atom_id res chain seq x y z
N MET A 1 46.40 -67.86 35.84
CA MET A 1 45.40 -66.79 35.99
C MET A 1 44.31 -67.06 34.98
N SER A 2 43.11 -67.32 35.48
CA SER A 2 42.08 -68.13 34.82
C SER A 2 41.15 -67.28 33.96
N THR A 3 41.05 -67.61 32.67
CA THR A 3 39.96 -67.19 31.78
C THR A 3 38.80 -68.19 31.91
N PRO A 4 37.54 -67.74 32.07
CA PRO A 4 36.39 -68.64 32.00
C PRO A 4 35.91 -68.86 30.55
N PRO A 5 35.17 -69.95 30.28
CA PRO A 5 34.90 -70.43 28.93
C PRO A 5 33.68 -69.76 28.27
N ALA A 6 33.68 -69.80 26.94
CA ALA A 6 32.56 -69.41 26.09
C ALA A 6 31.35 -70.34 26.30
N HIS A 7 30.19 -69.76 26.60
CA HIS A 7 28.91 -70.47 26.56
C HIS A 7 28.27 -70.32 25.17
N SER A 8 28.03 -71.47 24.54
CA SER A 8 27.15 -71.63 23.38
C SER A 8 25.70 -71.32 23.76
N LEU A 9 25.06 -70.41 23.03
CA LEU A 9 23.63 -70.18 23.11
C LEU A 9 22.89 -71.25 22.28
N SER A 10 22.04 -72.01 22.97
CA SER A 10 21.08 -72.97 22.41
C SER A 10 20.01 -72.28 21.56
N PRO A 11 19.38 -72.98 20.59
CA PRO A 11 18.39 -72.39 19.70
C PRO A 11 17.10 -72.02 20.43
N SER A 12 16.50 -70.93 19.95
CA SER A 12 15.22 -70.36 20.38
C SER A 12 14.15 -71.42 20.66
N THR A 13 13.70 -71.47 21.91
CA THR A 13 12.38 -72.01 22.26
C THR A 13 11.32 -71.22 21.52
N GLY A 14 10.50 -71.92 20.74
CA GLY A 14 9.42 -71.35 19.96
C GLY A 14 8.47 -70.50 20.80
N LEU A 15 7.88 -69.48 20.15
CA LEU A 15 6.73 -68.77 20.68
C LEU A 15 5.67 -69.78 21.14
N PRO A 16 5.09 -69.63 22.34
CA PRO A 16 4.13 -70.59 22.84
C PRO A 16 2.85 -70.52 21.99
N ASP A 17 2.31 -71.69 21.64
CA ASP A 17 1.06 -71.90 20.88
C ASP A 17 -0.15 -71.13 21.45
N THR A 18 -0.05 -70.66 22.70
CA THR A 18 -1.03 -69.78 23.36
C THR A 18 -1.23 -68.46 22.62
N LEU A 19 -0.19 -67.85 22.02
CA LEU A 19 -0.36 -66.57 21.30
C LEU A 19 -1.13 -66.77 19.99
N ALA A 20 -0.92 -67.89 19.31
CA ALA A 20 -1.58 -68.24 18.05
C ALA A 20 -3.06 -68.64 18.25
N VAL A 21 -3.39 -69.23 19.40
CA VAL A 21 -4.79 -69.51 19.81
C VAL A 21 -5.49 -68.23 20.25
N VAL A 22 -4.80 -67.35 20.98
CA VAL A 22 -5.30 -66.02 21.38
C VAL A 22 -5.59 -65.12 20.17
N LEU A 23 -4.74 -65.15 19.14
CA LEU A 23 -4.91 -64.37 17.90
C LEU A 23 -6.13 -64.80 17.05
N LYS A 24 -6.69 -66.00 17.25
CA LYS A 24 -7.83 -66.52 16.48
C LYS A 24 -9.20 -66.13 17.06
N THR A 25 -9.26 -65.68 18.30
CA THR A 25 -10.52 -65.45 19.04
C THR A 25 -10.88 -63.98 19.23
N PHE A 26 -9.94 -63.06 19.07
CA PHE A 26 -10.20 -61.64 19.27
C PHE A 26 -10.78 -60.98 18.01
N ARG A 27 -11.82 -60.15 18.20
CA ARG A 27 -12.22 -59.21 17.15
C ARG A 27 -11.10 -58.20 17.02
N VAL A 28 -10.77 -57.83 15.78
CA VAL A 28 -9.65 -56.92 15.47
C VAL A 28 -9.57 -55.71 16.42
N PRO A 29 -10.66 -55.02 16.82
CA PRO A 29 -10.59 -53.92 17.80
C PRO A 29 -10.01 -54.29 19.17
N GLU A 30 -10.33 -55.47 19.70
CA GLU A 30 -9.85 -55.95 21.01
C GLU A 30 -8.36 -56.30 20.95
N LEU A 31 -7.93 -56.92 19.85
CA LEU A 31 -6.51 -57.20 19.62
C LEU A 31 -5.68 -55.90 19.51
N LEU A 32 -6.25 -54.86 18.90
CA LEU A 32 -5.62 -53.55 18.79
C LEU A 32 -5.59 -52.82 20.14
N HIS A 33 -6.64 -52.97 20.96
CA HIS A 33 -6.66 -52.43 22.33
C HIS A 33 -5.59 -53.08 23.20
N ILE A 34 -5.46 -54.41 23.15
CA ILE A 34 -4.42 -55.16 23.87
C ILE A 34 -3.02 -54.79 23.39
N ILE A 35 -2.81 -54.63 22.07
CA ILE A 35 -1.51 -54.16 21.52
C ILE A 35 -1.20 -52.73 22.01
N ILE A 36 -2.20 -51.87 22.16
CA ILE A 36 -2.02 -50.50 22.68
C ILE A 36 -1.76 -50.51 24.19
N GLU A 37 -2.47 -51.33 24.97
CA GLU A 37 -2.29 -51.51 26.42
C GLU A 37 -0.92 -52.11 26.75
N GLU A 38 -0.47 -53.13 26.03
CA GLU A 38 0.85 -53.76 26.21
C GLU A 38 2.02 -52.89 25.72
N LEU A 39 1.75 -51.90 24.86
CA LEU A 39 2.75 -50.93 24.40
C LEU A 39 2.83 -49.66 25.25
N GLY A 40 2.04 -49.59 26.32
CA GLY A 40 2.15 -48.64 27.42
C GLY A 40 1.43 -47.31 27.21
N GLU A 41 0.68 -46.90 28.24
CA GLU A 41 0.16 -45.54 28.39
C GLU A 41 1.29 -44.50 28.32
N ARG A 42 1.00 -43.36 27.68
CA ARG A 42 1.89 -42.18 27.66
C ARG A 42 2.16 -41.71 29.08
N ASN A 43 3.30 -42.06 29.65
CA ASN A 43 3.88 -41.34 30.79
C ASN A 43 5.13 -40.59 30.33
N GLU A 44 5.20 -39.29 30.61
CA GLU A 44 6.28 -38.36 30.19
C GLU A 44 7.69 -38.76 30.65
N GLN A 45 7.83 -39.81 31.47
CA GLN A 45 9.07 -40.18 32.15
C GLN A 45 9.75 -41.44 31.60
N ASP A 46 9.14 -42.21 30.69
CA ASP A 46 9.74 -43.48 30.23
C ASP A 46 10.46 -43.34 28.87
N MET A 47 11.78 -43.17 28.91
CA MET A 47 12.65 -43.04 27.71
C MET A 47 12.87 -44.36 26.95
N ARG A 48 12.16 -45.45 27.26
CA ARG A 48 12.34 -46.76 26.62
C ARG A 48 11.88 -46.86 25.15
N TYR A 49 11.36 -45.78 24.57
CA TYR A 49 11.01 -45.72 23.12
C TYR A 49 12.18 -45.38 22.19
N GLN A 50 13.43 -45.46 22.65
CA GLN A 50 14.60 -45.49 21.76
C GLN A 50 15.00 -46.93 21.43
N SER A 51 14.20 -47.65 20.65
CA SER A 51 14.74 -48.77 19.89
C SER A 51 14.03 -49.00 18.56
N SER A 52 14.88 -49.18 17.56
CA SER A 52 14.66 -49.48 16.15
C SER A 52 14.01 -50.83 15.89
N GLY A 53 12.80 -51.03 16.40
CA GLY A 53 11.95 -52.22 16.20
C GLY A 53 10.46 -52.01 16.47
N SER A 54 10.11 -50.78 16.89
CA SER A 54 8.79 -50.30 17.30
C SER A 54 7.68 -50.63 16.29
N LEU A 55 6.50 -50.98 16.81
CA LEU A 55 5.15 -51.10 16.22
C LEU A 55 5.00 -50.80 14.72
N ALA A 56 5.57 -49.70 14.22
CA ALA A 56 5.71 -49.40 12.80
C ALA A 56 6.29 -50.55 11.96
N ASN A 57 7.32 -51.28 12.42
CA ASN A 57 7.90 -52.41 11.69
C ASN A 57 6.97 -53.65 11.66
N LEU A 58 6.27 -53.93 12.75
CA LEU A 58 5.26 -55.00 12.84
C LEU A 58 4.05 -54.68 11.93
N ILE A 59 3.62 -53.43 11.95
CA ILE A 59 2.58 -52.85 11.11
C ILE A 59 3.00 -52.88 9.62
N LEU A 60 4.26 -52.57 9.29
CA LEU A 60 4.78 -52.64 7.92
C LEU A 60 4.97 -54.08 7.41
N ALA A 61 5.28 -55.03 8.30
CA ALA A 61 5.47 -56.44 7.97
C ALA A 61 4.14 -57.18 7.70
N ASN A 62 3.00 -56.68 8.19
CA ASN A 62 1.69 -57.31 7.99
C ASN A 62 0.68 -56.34 7.35
N LYS A 63 0.47 -56.49 6.03
CA LYS A 63 -0.46 -55.65 5.24
C LYS A 63 -1.91 -55.67 5.73
N SER A 64 -2.39 -56.80 6.28
CA SER A 64 -3.77 -56.89 6.77
C SER A 64 -3.92 -56.18 8.11
N LEU A 65 -2.95 -56.34 9.02
CA LEU A 65 -2.90 -55.60 10.29
C LEU A 65 -2.79 -54.09 10.06
N PHE A 66 -1.94 -53.67 9.13
CA PHE A 66 -1.81 -52.27 8.69
C PHE A 66 -3.14 -51.68 8.26
N GLY A 67 -3.90 -52.39 7.42
CA GLY A 67 -5.17 -51.92 6.88
C GLY A 67 -6.22 -51.65 7.95
N HIS A 68 -6.29 -52.52 8.98
CA HIS A 68 -7.25 -52.37 10.08
C HIS A 68 -6.81 -51.32 11.10
N LEU A 69 -5.52 -51.27 11.44
CA LEU A 69 -4.94 -50.25 12.33
C LEU A 69 -5.03 -48.86 11.75
N GLN A 70 -4.91 -48.73 10.42
CA GLN A 70 -4.90 -47.44 9.76
C GLN A 70 -6.19 -46.65 10.02
N GLY A 71 -7.36 -47.30 9.98
CA GLY A 71 -8.63 -46.64 10.31
C GLY A 71 -8.68 -46.18 11.77
N TYR A 72 -8.22 -47.02 12.69
CA TYR A 72 -8.15 -46.70 14.11
C TYR A 72 -7.19 -45.54 14.41
N LEU A 73 -5.98 -45.58 13.86
CA LEU A 73 -4.98 -44.53 14.04
C LEU A 73 -5.46 -43.17 13.50
N TYR A 74 -6.24 -43.16 12.41
CA TYR A 74 -6.85 -41.94 11.89
C TYR A 74 -8.01 -41.43 12.75
N ALA A 75 -8.85 -42.32 13.29
CA ALA A 75 -9.88 -41.93 14.24
C ALA A 75 -9.25 -41.35 15.53
N GLN A 76 -8.24 -42.04 16.08
CA GLN A 76 -7.49 -41.59 17.25
C GLN A 76 -6.78 -40.24 17.02
N ASP A 77 -6.24 -40.00 15.82
CA ASP A 77 -5.63 -38.71 15.47
C ASP A 77 -6.64 -37.56 15.55
N LEU A 78 -7.90 -37.80 15.15
CA LEU A 78 -8.99 -36.83 15.23
C LEU A 78 -9.48 -36.65 16.68
N ASP A 79 -9.66 -37.75 17.42
CA ASP A 79 -10.11 -37.72 18.82
C ASP A 79 -9.12 -37.01 19.74
N SER A 80 -7.82 -37.17 19.48
CA SER A 80 -6.76 -36.53 20.25
C SER A 80 -6.78 -34.99 20.17
N ARG A 81 -7.46 -34.41 19.17
CA ARG A 81 -7.46 -32.98 18.82
C ARG A 81 -6.08 -32.37 18.52
N PHE A 82 -5.01 -33.17 18.51
CA PHE A 82 -3.67 -32.71 18.14
C PHE A 82 -3.42 -32.80 16.63
N PHE A 83 -4.14 -33.68 15.94
CA PHE A 83 -4.14 -33.86 14.47
C PHE A 83 -2.73 -34.03 13.89
N TYR A 84 -1.88 -34.84 14.53
CA TYR A 84 -0.50 -35.07 14.11
C TYR A 84 -0.41 -35.65 12.70
N GLY A 85 -1.29 -36.61 12.36
CA GLY A 85 -1.30 -37.24 11.05
C GLY A 85 -1.73 -36.26 9.94
N LEU A 86 -2.78 -35.47 10.18
CA LEU A 86 -3.22 -34.43 9.25
C LEU A 86 -2.17 -33.31 9.10
N LYS A 87 -1.56 -32.87 10.20
CA LYS A 87 -0.44 -31.91 10.17
C LYS A 87 0.72 -32.46 9.34
N PHE A 88 1.13 -33.69 9.56
CA PHE A 88 2.20 -34.33 8.81
C PHE A 88 1.87 -34.44 7.32
N ALA A 89 0.62 -34.81 7.00
CA ALA A 89 0.15 -34.90 5.63
C ALA A 89 0.33 -33.56 4.90
N VAL A 90 0.01 -32.43 5.52
CA VAL A 90 0.06 -31.13 4.82
C VAL A 90 1.42 -30.43 4.94
N LEU A 91 2.08 -30.51 6.09
CA LEU A 91 3.37 -29.83 6.34
C LEU A 91 4.59 -30.61 5.83
N GLY A 92 4.57 -31.93 5.97
CA GLY A 92 5.75 -32.79 5.75
C GLY A 92 5.76 -33.54 4.41
N SER A 93 4.60 -33.77 3.80
CA SER A 93 4.49 -34.60 2.59
C SER A 93 4.48 -33.78 1.30
N ARG A 94 4.63 -34.46 0.15
CA ARG A 94 4.42 -33.89 -1.19
C ARG A 94 2.94 -33.95 -1.57
N ASP A 95 2.46 -33.04 -2.42
CA ASP A 95 1.04 -32.90 -2.77
C ASP A 95 0.27 -34.22 -3.03
N HIS A 96 0.78 -35.11 -3.89
CA HIS A 96 0.10 -36.37 -4.18
C HIS A 96 0.00 -37.30 -2.95
N LEU A 97 1.05 -37.34 -2.12
CA LEU A 97 1.09 -38.15 -0.91
C LEU A 97 0.20 -37.53 0.18
N SER A 98 0.23 -36.21 0.33
CA SER A 98 -0.66 -35.44 1.19
C SER A 98 -2.13 -35.75 0.89
N ALA A 99 -2.54 -35.62 -0.38
CA ALA A 99 -3.90 -35.93 -0.83
C ALA A 99 -4.27 -37.40 -0.59
N ARG A 100 -3.32 -38.33 -0.80
CA ARG A 100 -3.52 -39.76 -0.53
C ARG A 100 -3.71 -40.03 0.95
N ILE A 101 -2.91 -39.45 1.84
CA ILE A 101 -3.03 -39.61 3.29
C ILE A 101 -4.40 -39.08 3.77
N ILE A 102 -4.77 -37.86 3.38
CA ILE A 102 -6.06 -37.26 3.75
C ILE A 102 -7.24 -38.10 3.24
N SER A 103 -7.14 -38.67 2.04
CA SER A 103 -8.20 -39.51 1.48
C SER A 103 -8.39 -40.85 2.18
N LYS A 104 -7.47 -41.25 3.06
CA LYS A 104 -7.64 -42.46 3.86
C LYS A 104 -8.37 -42.22 5.18
N TYR A 105 -8.49 -40.97 5.62
CA TYR A 105 -9.34 -40.66 6.77
C TYR A 105 -10.82 -40.77 6.33
N PRO A 106 -11.71 -41.31 7.19
CA PRO A 106 -13.14 -41.32 6.90
C PRO A 106 -13.68 -39.90 6.76
N ASP A 107 -14.26 -39.55 5.60
CA ASP A 107 -14.76 -38.20 5.30
C ASP A 107 -15.71 -37.67 6.39
N ALA A 108 -16.59 -38.53 6.93
CA ALA A 108 -17.53 -38.17 8.00
C ALA A 108 -16.84 -37.71 9.30
N LEU A 109 -15.68 -38.28 9.63
CA LEU A 109 -14.92 -37.92 10.83
C LEU A 109 -14.03 -36.71 10.61
N VAL A 110 -13.53 -36.48 9.39
CA VAL A 110 -12.64 -35.34 9.10
C VAL A 110 -13.41 -34.04 8.95
N ARG A 111 -14.59 -34.07 8.33
CA ARG A 111 -15.39 -32.86 8.02
C ARG A 111 -15.56 -31.91 9.20
N PRO A 112 -15.90 -32.36 10.44
CA PRO A 112 -16.02 -31.46 11.60
C PRO A 112 -14.71 -30.77 12.01
N HIS A 113 -13.56 -31.30 11.58
CA HIS A 113 -12.23 -30.84 11.99
C HIS A 113 -11.43 -30.18 10.86
N ILE A 114 -11.98 -30.12 9.64
CA ILE A 114 -11.26 -29.61 8.46
C ILE A 114 -10.84 -28.15 8.60
N ASP A 115 -11.66 -27.37 9.31
CA ASP A 115 -11.46 -25.95 9.59
C ASP A 115 -10.84 -25.68 10.97
N HIS A 116 -10.30 -26.71 11.61
CA HIS A 116 -9.59 -26.55 12.87
C HIS A 116 -8.45 -25.53 12.72
N ARG A 117 -8.39 -24.58 13.65
CA ARG A 117 -7.36 -23.53 13.70
C ARG A 117 -6.15 -24.05 14.46
N PHE A 118 -5.06 -24.23 13.73
CA PHE A 118 -3.77 -24.58 14.27
C PHE A 118 -3.02 -23.34 14.72
N GLU A 119 -2.36 -23.44 15.88
CA GLU A 119 -1.49 -22.40 16.40
C GLU A 119 -0.05 -22.88 16.46
N SER A 120 0.87 -22.07 15.91
CA SER A 120 2.30 -22.34 15.99
C SER A 120 3.10 -21.06 15.77
N LYS A 121 4.08 -20.79 16.64
CA LYS A 121 4.98 -19.61 16.52
C LYS A 121 4.20 -18.28 16.38
N GLY A 122 3.09 -18.14 17.10
CA GLY A 122 2.23 -16.96 17.04
C GLY A 122 1.39 -16.80 15.76
N ALA A 123 1.38 -17.81 14.88
CA ALA A 123 0.51 -17.90 13.72
C ALA A 123 -0.73 -18.73 14.03
N SER A 124 -1.89 -18.31 13.50
CA SER A 124 -3.13 -19.09 13.51
C SER A 124 -3.52 -19.41 12.07
N TYR A 125 -3.74 -20.68 11.72
CA TYR A 125 -3.99 -21.09 10.33
C TYR A 125 -4.80 -22.39 10.23
N THR A 126 -5.30 -22.72 9.04
CA THR A 126 -5.96 -24.01 8.76
C THR A 126 -5.10 -24.87 7.83
N LEU A 127 -5.42 -26.17 7.70
CA LEU A 127 -4.74 -27.04 6.73
C LEU A 127 -4.80 -26.48 5.30
N LEU A 128 -5.91 -25.83 4.94
CA LEU A 128 -6.10 -25.23 3.62
C LEU A 128 -5.08 -24.13 3.32
N HIS A 129 -4.71 -23.32 4.32
CA HIS A 129 -3.69 -22.28 4.16
C HIS A 129 -2.31 -22.86 3.83
N ILE A 130 -1.91 -23.94 4.53
CA ILE A 130 -0.60 -24.57 4.30
C ILE A 130 -0.58 -25.30 2.96
N ALA A 131 -1.66 -26.03 2.61
CA ALA A 131 -1.75 -26.68 1.32
C ALA A 131 -1.66 -25.65 0.17
N ALA A 132 -2.41 -24.55 0.28
CA ALA A 132 -2.37 -23.46 -0.70
C ALA A 132 -0.98 -22.81 -0.77
N ALA A 133 -0.40 -22.43 0.36
CA ALA A 133 0.93 -21.80 0.42
C ALA A 133 2.09 -22.72 0.04
N ARG A 134 1.86 -24.00 -0.25
CA ARG A 134 2.85 -24.93 -0.79
C ARG A 134 2.59 -25.27 -2.26
N GLY A 135 1.55 -24.70 -2.86
CA GLY A 135 1.08 -25.08 -4.19
C GLY A 135 0.63 -26.53 -4.30
N HIS A 136 0.15 -27.12 -3.20
CA HIS A 136 -0.34 -28.50 -3.18
C HIS A 136 -1.75 -28.59 -3.76
N ARG A 137 -1.88 -28.42 -5.08
CA ARG A 137 -3.17 -28.33 -5.78
C ARG A 137 -4.12 -29.51 -5.51
N ARG A 138 -3.63 -30.76 -5.52
CA ARG A 138 -4.47 -31.95 -5.28
C ARG A 138 -4.99 -31.97 -3.84
N THR A 139 -4.11 -31.62 -2.91
CA THR A 139 -4.43 -31.50 -1.49
C THR A 139 -5.46 -30.41 -1.26
N THR A 140 -5.25 -29.21 -1.80
CA THR A 140 -6.21 -28.10 -1.75
C THR A 140 -7.57 -28.52 -2.31
N LYS A 141 -7.60 -29.22 -3.45
CA LYS A 141 -8.85 -29.74 -4.04
C LYS A 141 -9.55 -30.75 -3.12
N LYS A 142 -8.81 -31.68 -2.49
CA LYS A 142 -9.40 -32.64 -1.55
C LYS A 142 -9.92 -31.94 -0.30
N LEU A 143 -9.19 -30.98 0.28
CA LEU A 143 -9.62 -30.21 1.44
C LEU A 143 -10.90 -29.42 1.13
N LEU A 144 -10.98 -28.74 -0.02
CA LEU A 144 -12.22 -28.06 -0.47
C LEU A 144 -13.38 -29.05 -0.66
N GLY A 145 -13.12 -30.24 -1.24
CA GLY A 145 -14.13 -31.29 -1.39
C GLY A 145 -14.61 -31.90 -0.06
N LEU A 146 -13.82 -31.75 1.00
CA LEU A 146 -14.19 -32.06 2.38
C LEU A 146 -14.91 -30.89 3.09
N GLY A 147 -15.20 -29.79 2.39
CA GLY A 147 -15.91 -28.65 2.95
C GLY A 147 -15.03 -27.65 3.71
N ALA A 148 -13.71 -27.63 3.45
CA ALA A 148 -12.83 -26.62 4.05
C ALA A 148 -13.27 -25.19 3.67
N SER A 149 -13.44 -24.34 4.68
CA SER A 149 -13.83 -22.94 4.54
C SER A 149 -12.63 -22.03 4.27
N LEU A 150 -12.88 -20.90 3.59
CA LEU A 150 -11.89 -19.86 3.29
C LEU A 150 -11.65 -18.92 4.48
N LEU A 151 -11.37 -19.50 5.65
CA LEU A 151 -11.12 -18.74 6.90
C LEU A 151 -9.87 -17.87 6.80
N ASN A 152 -9.77 -16.90 7.73
CA ASN A 152 -8.63 -16.00 7.85
C ASN A 152 -7.55 -16.57 8.79
N ALA A 153 -6.29 -16.58 8.33
CA ALA A 153 -5.09 -16.89 9.11
C ALA A 153 -4.36 -15.62 9.57
N THR A 154 -3.62 -15.69 10.68
CA THR A 154 -2.75 -14.62 11.19
C THR A 154 -1.29 -15.06 11.18
N ASN A 155 -0.37 -14.12 10.93
CA ASN A 155 1.08 -14.33 10.98
C ASN A 155 1.58 -15.57 10.22
N LEU A 156 0.92 -15.94 9.11
CA LEU A 156 1.21 -17.19 8.39
C LEU A 156 2.67 -17.27 7.94
N GLN A 157 3.32 -16.13 7.67
CA GLN A 157 4.74 -16.05 7.35
C GLN A 157 5.66 -16.80 8.35
N ASN A 158 5.28 -16.91 9.63
CA ASN A 158 6.09 -17.55 10.66
C ASN A 158 6.16 -19.09 10.52
N VAL A 159 5.19 -19.69 9.84
CA VAL A 159 5.08 -21.13 9.64
C VAL A 159 5.40 -21.58 8.22
N LEU A 160 5.58 -20.62 7.29
CA LEU A 160 5.93 -20.90 5.90
C LEU A 160 7.44 -21.10 5.69
N SER A 161 7.78 -21.69 4.54
CA SER A 161 9.16 -22.04 4.18
C SER A 161 10.08 -20.81 4.16
N ARG A 162 11.38 -21.04 4.32
CA ARG A 162 12.40 -19.98 4.20
C ARG A 162 12.35 -19.32 2.82
N ASP A 163 12.11 -20.10 1.77
CA ASP A 163 12.04 -19.60 0.40
C ASP A 163 10.83 -18.70 0.17
N PHE A 164 9.66 -19.08 0.69
CA PHE A 164 8.48 -18.21 0.63
C PHE A 164 8.72 -16.91 1.38
N ARG A 165 9.29 -16.97 2.59
CA ARG A 165 9.66 -15.76 3.36
C ARG A 165 10.66 -14.89 2.60
N LYS A 166 11.63 -15.49 1.90
CA LYS A 166 12.59 -14.76 1.05
C LYS A 166 11.91 -14.09 -0.14
N LYS A 167 10.91 -14.74 -0.75
CA LYS A 167 10.10 -14.14 -1.83
C LYS A 167 9.28 -12.97 -1.28
N LEU A 168 8.61 -13.18 -0.15
CA LEU A 168 7.82 -12.18 0.54
C LEU A 168 8.64 -10.96 0.97
N SER A 169 9.89 -11.15 1.42
CA SER A 169 10.77 -10.05 1.80
C SER A 169 11.24 -9.20 0.61
N LYS A 170 11.12 -9.69 -0.62
CA LYS A 170 11.38 -8.86 -1.82
C LYS A 170 10.23 -7.89 -2.08
N GLU A 171 9.04 -8.19 -1.58
CA GLU A 171 7.86 -7.33 -1.65
C GLU A 171 7.91 -6.29 -0.52
N ILE A 172 8.84 -5.33 -0.62
CA ILE A 172 9.20 -4.38 0.46
C ILE A 172 7.96 -3.72 1.08
N GLU A 173 7.03 -3.24 0.24
CA GLU A 173 5.80 -2.61 0.74
C GLU A 173 4.86 -3.60 1.41
N LEU A 174 4.71 -4.82 0.87
CA LEU A 174 3.89 -5.85 1.51
C LEU A 174 4.45 -6.23 2.89
N GLY A 175 5.77 -6.27 3.02
CA GLY A 175 6.50 -6.53 4.27
C GLY A 175 6.04 -5.65 5.43
N LYS A 176 5.76 -4.36 5.17
CA LYS A 176 5.29 -3.39 6.18
C LYS A 176 3.91 -3.74 6.74
N TYR A 177 3.08 -4.45 5.96
CA TYR A 177 1.70 -4.77 6.32
C TYR A 177 1.51 -6.18 6.89
N LEU A 178 2.50 -7.08 6.76
CA LEU A 178 2.32 -8.51 7.07
C LEU A 178 1.80 -8.82 8.46
N HIS A 179 2.22 -8.04 9.46
CA HIS A 179 1.80 -8.20 10.85
C HIS A 179 0.38 -7.69 11.11
N ASP A 180 -0.09 -6.79 10.26
CA ASP A 180 -1.39 -6.15 10.36
C ASP A 180 -2.40 -6.75 9.37
N ILE A 181 -2.08 -7.85 8.66
CA ILE A 181 -3.03 -8.52 7.76
C ILE A 181 -3.38 -9.92 8.24
N THR A 182 -4.65 -10.29 8.08
CA THR A 182 -5.09 -11.68 8.10
C THR A 182 -5.19 -12.21 6.67
N TRP A 183 -4.62 -13.37 6.43
CA TRP A 183 -4.46 -13.95 5.11
C TRP A 183 -5.60 -14.90 4.83
N ARG A 184 -6.14 -14.88 3.62
CA ARG A 184 -6.99 -15.97 3.14
C ARG A 184 -6.13 -17.01 2.45
N PRO A 185 -6.64 -18.24 2.24
CA PRO A 185 -5.85 -19.28 1.59
C PRO A 185 -5.33 -18.89 0.20
N ALA A 186 -6.04 -18.03 -0.52
CA ALA A 186 -5.67 -17.56 -1.86
C ALA A 186 -4.48 -16.58 -1.88
N PHE A 187 -4.11 -15.98 -0.75
CA PHE A 187 -3.04 -14.98 -0.67
C PHE A 187 -1.67 -15.53 -1.06
N ALA A 188 -1.27 -16.67 -0.46
CA ALA A 188 0.05 -17.23 -0.67
C ALA A 188 0.28 -17.79 -2.09
N PRO A 189 -0.68 -18.53 -2.72
CA PRO A 189 -0.58 -18.92 -4.12
C PRO A 189 -0.31 -17.74 -5.06
N LEU A 190 -0.96 -16.59 -4.85
CA LEU A 190 -0.77 -15.43 -5.70
C LEU A 190 0.66 -14.89 -5.63
N ILE A 191 1.21 -14.76 -4.42
CA ILE A 191 2.61 -14.34 -4.20
C ILE A 191 3.58 -15.36 -4.82
N GLN A 192 3.23 -16.64 -4.80
CA GLN A 192 4.03 -17.69 -5.44
C GLN A 192 3.92 -17.68 -6.96
N GLY A 193 2.87 -17.10 -7.53
CA GLY A 193 2.53 -17.24 -8.95
C GLY A 193 1.88 -18.59 -9.28
N ASP A 194 1.33 -19.31 -8.30
CA ASP A 194 0.61 -20.57 -8.53
C ASP A 194 -0.85 -20.26 -8.92
N ILE A 195 -1.02 -19.97 -10.21
CA ILE A 195 -2.32 -19.64 -10.82
C ILE A 195 -3.34 -20.76 -10.62
N ALA A 196 -2.90 -22.02 -10.81
CA ALA A 196 -3.81 -23.16 -10.77
C ALA A 196 -4.41 -23.40 -9.37
N THR A 197 -3.64 -23.16 -8.31
CA THR A 197 -4.15 -23.23 -6.92
C THR A 197 -4.97 -22.00 -6.57
N PHE A 198 -4.58 -20.81 -7.04
CA PHE A 198 -5.35 -19.58 -6.85
C PHE A 198 -6.76 -19.69 -7.49
N ASP A 199 -6.83 -20.13 -8.74
CA ASP A 199 -8.09 -20.33 -9.45
C ASP A 199 -8.98 -21.33 -8.73
N LEU A 200 -8.42 -22.45 -8.26
CA LEU A 200 -9.16 -23.43 -7.50
C LEU A 200 -9.83 -22.83 -6.25
N LEU A 201 -9.14 -21.92 -5.56
CA LEU A 201 -9.63 -21.27 -4.34
C LEU A 201 -10.64 -20.16 -4.62
N THR A 202 -10.63 -19.56 -5.82
CA THR A 202 -11.54 -18.48 -6.21
C THR A 202 -12.70 -18.91 -7.09
N LYS A 203 -12.62 -20.11 -7.69
CA LYS A 203 -13.58 -20.64 -8.68
C LYS A 203 -15.04 -20.64 -8.21
N ASN A 204 -15.26 -20.81 -6.91
CA ASN A 204 -16.60 -20.94 -6.35
C ASN A 204 -17.10 -19.69 -5.61
N GLY A 205 -16.28 -18.63 -5.48
CA GLY A 205 -16.53 -17.57 -4.51
C GLY A 205 -17.07 -16.24 -5.04
N ASN A 206 -16.90 -15.91 -6.33
CA ASN A 206 -16.95 -14.51 -6.80
C ASN A 206 -16.17 -13.51 -5.89
N ASP A 207 -15.25 -14.03 -5.07
CA ASP A 207 -14.68 -13.32 -3.95
C ASP A 207 -13.25 -12.94 -4.33
N CYS A 208 -13.06 -11.64 -4.55
CA CYS A 208 -11.79 -11.05 -4.92
C CYS A 208 -10.89 -10.79 -3.70
N ARG A 209 -11.36 -11.05 -2.46
CA ARG A 209 -10.60 -10.74 -1.24
C ARG A 209 -9.53 -11.80 -0.98
N VAL A 210 -8.30 -11.35 -0.82
CA VAL A 210 -7.13 -12.21 -0.55
C VAL A 210 -6.61 -12.03 0.88
N ALA A 211 -6.85 -10.89 1.51
CA ALA A 211 -6.52 -10.65 2.91
C ALA A 211 -7.46 -9.61 3.53
N THR A 212 -7.34 -9.38 4.82
CA THR A 212 -8.03 -8.29 5.55
C THR A 212 -7.00 -7.55 6.39
N PHE A 213 -6.98 -6.24 6.29
CA PHE A 213 -6.16 -5.39 7.16
C PHE A 213 -6.82 -5.25 8.54
N ASN A 214 -6.04 -5.51 9.59
CA ASN A 214 -6.42 -5.50 11.01
C ASN A 214 -5.60 -4.45 11.76
N PHE A 215 -6.07 -3.21 11.71
CA PHE A 215 -5.41 -2.13 12.40
C PHE A 215 -5.82 -2.07 13.87
N LYS A 216 -5.03 -2.69 14.73
CA LYS A 216 -5.24 -2.64 16.20
C LYS A 216 -4.97 -1.25 16.81
N ARG A 217 -4.29 -0.37 16.06
CA ARG A 217 -3.71 0.90 16.54
C ARG A 217 -4.32 2.17 15.94
N ALA A 218 -5.45 2.09 15.24
CA ALA A 218 -6.07 3.31 14.74
C ALA A 218 -6.40 4.24 15.93
N ALA A 219 -5.73 5.39 16.00
CA ALA A 219 -5.87 6.38 17.07
C ALA A 219 -7.26 7.03 17.11
N VAL A 220 -8.13 6.69 16.16
CA VAL A 220 -9.51 7.16 16.06
C VAL A 220 -10.43 6.04 16.58
N PRO A 221 -11.02 6.18 17.79
CA PRO A 221 -11.74 5.11 18.47
C PRO A 221 -13.08 4.69 17.82
N SER A 222 -13.60 5.45 16.86
CA SER A 222 -15.00 5.29 16.40
C SER A 222 -15.20 4.32 15.23
N GLU A 223 -14.16 3.92 14.50
CA GLU A 223 -14.30 3.00 13.35
C GLU A 223 -13.22 1.93 13.35
N ARG A 224 -13.53 0.74 13.86
CA ARG A 224 -12.77 -0.48 13.51
C ARG A 224 -13.00 -0.79 12.03
N THR A 225 -12.31 -0.09 11.15
CA THR A 225 -12.40 -0.30 9.70
C THR A 225 -11.50 -1.45 9.30
N GLN A 226 -12.04 -2.68 9.41
CA GLN A 226 -11.46 -3.82 8.70
C GLN A 226 -11.56 -3.56 7.20
N CYS A 227 -10.43 -3.23 6.57
CA CYS A 227 -10.38 -3.03 5.12
C CYS A 227 -9.99 -4.34 4.46
N SER A 228 -10.72 -4.77 3.43
CA SER A 228 -10.36 -5.97 2.69
C SER A 228 -9.26 -5.67 1.68
N MET A 229 -8.20 -6.47 1.66
CA MET A 229 -7.24 -6.48 0.56
C MET A 229 -7.81 -7.37 -0.55
N THR A 230 -8.12 -6.75 -1.68
CA THR A 230 -8.57 -7.47 -2.89
C THR A 230 -7.40 -7.91 -3.77
N LEU A 231 -7.68 -8.74 -4.77
CA LEU A 231 -6.71 -9.17 -5.78
C LEU A 231 -6.04 -7.97 -6.47
N HIS A 232 -6.80 -6.91 -6.74
CA HIS A 232 -6.28 -5.66 -7.29
C HIS A 232 -5.19 -5.05 -6.40
N HIS A 233 -5.48 -4.92 -5.10
CA HIS A 233 -4.53 -4.38 -4.14
C HIS A 233 -3.25 -5.20 -4.10
N LEU A 234 -3.36 -6.53 -4.05
CA LEU A 234 -2.18 -7.38 -4.00
C LEU A 234 -1.38 -7.28 -5.31
N ALA A 235 -2.03 -7.37 -6.47
CA ALA A 235 -1.38 -7.20 -7.77
C ALA A 235 -0.68 -5.83 -7.92
N ALA A 236 -1.26 -4.77 -7.36
CA ALA A 236 -0.66 -3.45 -7.31
C ALA A 236 0.59 -3.36 -6.42
N ILE A 237 0.62 -4.11 -5.31
CA ILE A 237 1.74 -4.11 -4.36
C ILE A 237 2.91 -4.99 -4.84
N LEU A 238 2.63 -6.04 -5.62
CA LEU A 238 3.66 -6.94 -6.12
C LEU A 238 4.73 -6.18 -6.91
N GLN A 239 5.94 -6.75 -6.92
CA GLN A 239 7.09 -6.21 -7.62
C GLN A 239 6.76 -5.84 -9.07
N ASN A 240 7.45 -4.81 -9.56
CA ASN A 240 7.35 -4.32 -10.94
C ASN A 240 7.82 -5.37 -11.98
N CYS A 241 6.98 -6.37 -12.27
CA CYS A 241 7.25 -7.51 -13.16
C CYS A 241 6.02 -7.87 -14.03
N ASP A 242 6.20 -8.77 -15.00
CA ASP A 242 5.14 -9.21 -15.92
C ASP A 242 3.98 -9.87 -15.17
N GLU A 243 4.29 -10.63 -14.13
CA GLU A 243 3.29 -11.33 -13.33
C GLU A 243 2.34 -10.34 -12.64
N SER A 244 2.85 -9.20 -12.15
CA SER A 244 2.00 -8.15 -11.54
C SER A 244 1.00 -7.56 -12.54
N ILE A 245 1.39 -7.40 -13.81
CA ILE A 245 0.53 -6.91 -14.89
C ILE A 245 -0.50 -7.95 -15.28
N PHE A 246 -0.08 -9.21 -15.42
CA PHE A 246 -0.97 -10.33 -15.68
C PHE A 246 -2.06 -10.38 -14.60
N TRP A 247 -1.66 -10.40 -13.32
CA TRP A 247 -2.60 -10.43 -12.21
C TRP A 247 -3.51 -9.22 -12.15
N MET A 248 -2.98 -8.03 -12.42
CA MET A 248 -3.81 -6.82 -12.46
C MET A 248 -4.85 -6.91 -13.60
N THR A 249 -4.45 -7.36 -14.79
CA THR A 249 -5.34 -7.46 -15.95
C THR A 249 -6.45 -8.48 -15.69
N GLU A 250 -6.09 -9.68 -15.23
CA GLU A 250 -7.04 -10.72 -14.83
C GLU A 250 -8.00 -10.22 -13.74
N ALA A 251 -7.49 -9.49 -12.75
CA ALA A 251 -8.31 -8.94 -11.68
C ALA A 251 -9.33 -7.92 -12.21
N LEU A 252 -8.91 -7.02 -13.08
CA LEU A 252 -9.74 -5.98 -13.68
C LEU A 252 -10.85 -6.57 -14.56
N GLU A 253 -10.53 -7.62 -15.32
CA GLU A 253 -11.50 -8.31 -16.16
C GLU A 253 -12.52 -9.11 -15.32
N LYS A 254 -12.03 -9.90 -14.36
CA LYS A 254 -12.88 -10.82 -13.59
C LYS A 254 -13.66 -10.13 -12.46
N TYR A 255 -13.10 -9.06 -11.90
CA TYR A 255 -13.66 -8.37 -10.73
C TYR A 255 -13.64 -6.85 -10.89
N PRO A 256 -14.21 -6.27 -11.95
CA PRO A 256 -14.09 -4.83 -12.25
C PRO A 256 -14.57 -3.93 -11.11
N TRP A 257 -15.57 -4.35 -10.33
CA TRP A 257 -16.11 -3.65 -9.16
C TRP A 257 -15.16 -3.63 -7.95
N ALA A 258 -14.12 -4.47 -7.94
CA ALA A 258 -13.22 -4.63 -6.80
C ALA A 258 -12.11 -3.57 -6.72
N ASN A 259 -12.06 -2.67 -7.70
CA ASN A 259 -11.17 -1.52 -7.76
C ASN A 259 -11.57 -0.38 -6.81
N GLU A 260 -12.87 -0.28 -6.49
CA GLU A 260 -13.44 0.76 -5.62
C GLU A 260 -13.28 0.43 -4.14
N PHE A 261 -12.80 -0.76 -3.77
CA PHE A 261 -12.52 -1.02 -2.36
C PHE A 261 -11.29 -0.24 -1.91
N PRO A 262 -11.34 0.44 -0.76
CA PRO A 262 -10.16 0.98 -0.13
C PRO A 262 -9.37 -0.13 0.57
N GLY A 263 -8.05 0.02 0.62
CA GLY A 263 -7.16 -0.81 1.41
C GLY A 263 -6.26 0.00 2.35
N GLY A 264 -5.71 -0.63 3.39
CA GLY A 264 -4.72 0.02 4.25
C GLY A 264 -5.30 0.99 5.29
N LEU A 265 -4.44 1.54 6.14
CA LEU A 265 -4.81 2.53 7.18
C LEU A 265 -5.38 3.81 6.58
N HIS A 266 -4.83 4.20 5.44
CA HIS A 266 -5.19 5.42 4.75
C HIS A 266 -6.35 5.22 3.77
N LYS A 267 -6.99 4.04 3.77
CA LYS A 267 -8.07 3.65 2.85
C LYS A 267 -7.69 4.01 1.39
N TYR A 268 -6.47 3.64 1.01
CA TYR A 268 -5.89 3.83 -0.32
C TYR A 268 -6.68 3.13 -1.41
N SER A 269 -6.85 3.78 -2.55
CA SER A 269 -7.22 3.10 -3.79
C SER A 269 -6.10 2.18 -4.30
N VAL A 270 -6.43 1.29 -5.23
CA VAL A 270 -5.48 0.41 -5.92
C VAL A 270 -4.32 1.19 -6.56
N LEU A 271 -4.60 2.38 -7.12
CA LEU A 271 -3.57 3.25 -7.71
C LEU A 271 -2.56 3.74 -6.67
N HIS A 272 -3.02 4.12 -5.48
CA HIS A 272 -2.12 4.51 -4.38
C HIS A 272 -1.19 3.37 -3.96
N PHE A 273 -1.69 2.13 -3.89
CA PHE A 273 -0.85 0.97 -3.61
C PHE A 273 0.20 0.73 -4.69
N ALA A 274 -0.16 0.85 -5.97
CA ALA A 274 0.79 0.71 -7.08
C ALA A 274 1.88 1.79 -7.02
N ILE A 275 1.51 3.01 -6.64
CA ILE A 275 2.44 4.14 -6.44
C ILE A 275 3.39 3.87 -5.26
N LYS A 276 2.85 3.47 -4.10
CA LYS A 276 3.65 3.12 -2.92
C LYS A 276 4.64 1.99 -3.21
N ALA A 277 4.21 0.98 -3.96
CA ALA A 277 5.05 -0.14 -4.42
C ALA A 277 6.02 0.23 -5.55
N ARG A 278 5.94 1.45 -6.09
CA ARG A 278 6.72 1.92 -7.24
C ARG A 278 6.60 0.98 -8.45
N ASN A 279 5.43 0.35 -8.60
CA ASN A 279 5.12 -0.55 -9.69
C ASN A 279 4.69 0.27 -10.92
N THR A 280 5.68 0.82 -11.62
CA THR A 280 5.45 1.74 -12.75
C THR A 280 4.63 1.10 -13.86
N ARG A 281 4.76 -0.20 -14.07
CA ARG A 281 3.98 -0.94 -15.07
C ARG A 281 2.51 -1.01 -14.67
N VAL A 282 2.20 -1.35 -13.42
CA VAL A 282 0.81 -1.43 -12.96
C VAL A 282 0.17 -0.05 -12.92
N VAL A 283 0.92 0.99 -12.50
CA VAL A 283 0.46 2.38 -12.59
C VAL A 283 0.04 2.71 -14.03
N LYS A 284 0.88 2.44 -15.03
CA LYS A 284 0.53 2.67 -16.44
C LYS A 284 -0.72 1.92 -16.86
N GLN A 285 -0.87 0.66 -16.44
CA GLN A 285 -2.04 -0.15 -16.78
C GLN A 285 -3.32 0.44 -16.18
N LEU A 286 -3.29 0.83 -14.90
CA LEU A 286 -4.43 1.43 -14.20
C LEU A 286 -4.84 2.78 -14.80
N LEU A 287 -3.85 3.60 -15.16
CA LEU A 287 -4.08 4.88 -15.83
C LEU A 287 -4.74 4.70 -17.20
N LYS A 288 -4.27 3.72 -17.99
CA LYS A 288 -4.87 3.38 -19.29
C LYS A 288 -6.29 2.85 -19.17
N SER A 289 -6.56 2.04 -18.16
CA SER A 289 -7.88 1.44 -17.96
C SER A 289 -8.89 2.39 -17.31
N GLY A 290 -8.46 3.57 -16.83
CA GLY A 290 -9.33 4.48 -16.09
C GLY A 290 -9.73 3.92 -14.72
N VAL A 291 -8.93 3.01 -14.15
CA VAL A 291 -9.27 2.32 -12.90
C VAL A 291 -8.56 2.97 -11.72
N GLY A 292 -9.31 3.22 -10.64
CA GLY A 292 -8.81 3.89 -9.44
C GLY A 292 -9.10 5.38 -9.37
N PHE A 293 -9.91 5.90 -10.30
CA PHE A 293 -10.40 7.29 -10.34
C PHE A 293 -11.77 7.46 -9.63
N GLY A 294 -12.16 6.52 -8.77
CA GLY A 294 -13.41 6.56 -8.01
C GLY A 294 -13.25 7.19 -6.62
N ALA A 295 -14.06 6.73 -5.66
CA ALA A 295 -14.30 7.41 -4.37
C ALA A 295 -13.05 7.55 -3.47
N HIS A 296 -12.05 6.68 -3.66
CA HIS A 296 -10.82 6.66 -2.86
C HIS A 296 -9.60 7.21 -3.61
N MET A 297 -9.85 8.01 -4.66
CA MET A 297 -8.78 8.74 -5.35
C MET A 297 -8.12 9.80 -4.47
N VAL A 298 -8.78 10.24 -3.40
CA VAL A 298 -8.15 10.98 -2.32
C VAL A 298 -8.13 10.09 -1.08
N ASP A 299 -6.97 9.96 -0.43
CA ASP A 299 -6.83 9.13 0.77
C ASP A 299 -7.41 9.81 2.04
N THR A 300 -7.34 9.15 3.21
CA THR A 300 -7.83 9.75 4.48
C THR A 300 -6.97 10.90 5.01
N GLU A 301 -5.81 11.15 4.42
CA GLU A 301 -4.95 12.29 4.71
C GLU A 301 -5.17 13.43 3.71
N GLY A 302 -6.16 13.32 2.82
CA GLY A 302 -6.41 14.32 1.79
C GLY A 302 -5.40 14.29 0.64
N ASN A 303 -4.55 13.27 0.53
CA ASN A 303 -3.59 13.17 -0.57
C ASN A 303 -4.25 12.59 -1.82
N SER A 304 -4.01 13.24 -2.96
CA SER A 304 -4.21 12.63 -4.28
C SER A 304 -3.07 11.66 -4.65
N PRO A 305 -3.19 10.90 -5.75
CA PRO A 305 -2.14 9.99 -6.19
C PRO A 305 -0.83 10.73 -6.51
N LEU A 306 -0.91 11.98 -6.98
CA LEU A 306 0.27 12.81 -7.25
C LEU A 306 1.00 13.21 -5.96
N HIS A 307 0.28 13.59 -4.91
CA HIS A 307 0.86 13.84 -3.59
C HIS A 307 1.58 12.58 -3.06
N CYS A 308 0.92 11.42 -3.17
CA CYS A 308 1.48 10.15 -2.75
C CYS A 308 2.76 9.81 -3.51
N ALA A 309 2.79 10.01 -4.83
CA ALA A 309 3.96 9.77 -5.66
C ALA A 309 5.15 10.66 -5.27
N ILE A 310 4.89 11.91 -4.91
CA ILE A 310 5.91 12.85 -4.44
C ILE A 310 6.48 12.40 -3.09
N LYS A 311 5.62 12.05 -2.11
CA LYS A 311 6.07 11.48 -0.82
C LYS A 311 6.97 10.26 -1.05
N VAL A 312 6.54 9.34 -1.91
CA VAL A 312 7.28 8.09 -2.23
C VAL A 312 8.60 8.36 -2.95
N ALA A 313 8.67 9.39 -3.80
CA ALA A 313 9.90 9.83 -4.46
C ALA A 313 10.91 10.40 -3.46
N ILE A 314 10.44 11.17 -2.49
CA ILE A 314 11.27 11.76 -1.43
C ILE A 314 11.76 10.69 -0.45
N GLU A 315 10.91 9.72 -0.10
CA GLU A 315 11.25 8.60 0.79
C GLU A 315 12.19 7.55 0.13
N ALA A 316 12.42 7.63 -1.19
CA ALA A 316 13.22 6.65 -1.92
C ALA A 316 14.71 6.76 -1.55
N ASN A 317 15.27 5.68 -0.99
CA ASN A 317 16.67 5.65 -0.58
C ASN A 317 17.62 5.27 -1.72
N ASP A 318 17.16 4.43 -2.65
CA ASP A 318 17.95 3.89 -3.75
C ASP A 318 17.71 4.64 -5.09
N PRO A 319 18.74 4.84 -5.94
CA PRO A 319 18.59 5.52 -7.23
C PRO A 319 17.60 4.87 -8.20
N SER A 320 17.46 3.54 -8.21
CA SER A 320 16.49 2.85 -9.08
C SER A 320 15.06 3.04 -8.59
N GLU A 321 14.81 2.94 -7.28
CA GLU A 321 13.49 3.26 -6.70
C GLU A 321 13.05 4.67 -7.05
N ARG A 322 13.98 5.61 -6.92
CA ARG A 322 13.81 7.01 -7.24
C ARG A 322 13.48 7.23 -8.72
N ALA A 323 14.23 6.63 -9.65
CA ALA A 323 13.94 6.73 -11.08
C ALA A 323 12.52 6.25 -11.40
N ARG A 324 12.06 5.18 -10.75
CA ARG A 324 10.68 4.68 -10.87
C ARG A 324 9.65 5.65 -10.30
N SER A 325 9.91 6.26 -9.15
CA SER A 325 9.01 7.27 -8.57
C SER A 325 8.89 8.51 -9.47
N LEU A 326 10.00 8.99 -10.03
CA LEU A 326 10.00 10.10 -10.99
C LEU A 326 9.23 9.75 -12.27
N GLN A 327 9.41 8.51 -12.76
CA GLN A 327 8.62 8.00 -13.88
C GLN A 327 7.12 8.04 -13.54
N ILE A 328 6.71 7.55 -12.36
CA ILE A 328 5.31 7.60 -11.93
C ILE A 328 4.76 9.02 -11.90
N ILE A 329 5.51 9.98 -11.35
CA ILE A 329 5.10 11.40 -11.33
C ILE A 329 4.90 11.91 -12.76
N SER A 330 5.82 11.60 -13.67
CA SER A 330 5.70 11.97 -15.09
C SER A 330 4.48 11.34 -15.75
N GLU A 331 4.19 10.06 -15.49
CA GLU A 331 3.02 9.37 -16.02
C GLU A 331 1.73 10.01 -15.48
N LEU A 332 1.62 10.24 -14.16
CA LEU A 332 0.45 10.91 -13.57
C LEU A 332 0.22 12.30 -14.19
N LYS A 333 1.28 13.08 -14.40
CA LYS A 333 1.18 14.37 -15.08
C LYS A 333 0.67 14.23 -16.53
N SER A 334 1.14 13.23 -17.28
CA SER A 334 0.69 12.99 -18.66
C SER A 334 -0.80 12.62 -18.74
N TYR A 335 -1.35 12.09 -17.65
CA TYR A 335 -2.77 11.84 -17.47
C TYR A 335 -3.52 13.01 -16.81
N ASN A 336 -2.93 14.21 -16.75
CA ASN A 336 -3.55 15.44 -16.24
C ASN A 336 -4.01 15.36 -14.78
N PHE A 337 -3.28 14.59 -13.96
CA PHE A 337 -3.41 14.73 -12.52
C PHE A 337 -3.06 16.15 -12.11
N ASN A 338 -3.95 16.75 -11.33
CA ASN A 338 -3.88 18.16 -11.01
C ASN A 338 -2.70 18.44 -10.07
N SER A 339 -1.71 19.19 -10.55
CA SER A 339 -0.56 19.61 -9.73
C SER A 339 -0.85 20.79 -8.81
N LEU A 340 -2.04 21.37 -8.92
CA LEU A 340 -2.49 22.52 -8.13
C LEU A 340 -3.42 22.09 -6.99
N MET A 341 -4.10 20.94 -7.14
CA MET A 341 -4.99 20.43 -6.11
C MET A 341 -4.26 20.38 -4.76
N VAL A 342 -4.74 21.15 -3.79
CA VAL A 342 -4.25 21.08 -2.42
C VAL A 342 -4.76 19.80 -1.75
N GLN A 343 -4.04 19.34 -0.72
CA GLN A 343 -4.59 18.30 0.14
C GLN A 343 -5.96 18.73 0.68
N THR A 344 -6.92 17.81 0.73
CA THR A 344 -8.24 18.09 1.31
C THR A 344 -8.29 17.98 2.83
N ARG A 345 -7.10 17.90 3.44
CA ARG A 345 -6.87 17.85 4.87
C ARG A 345 -5.67 18.71 5.22
N ALA A 346 -5.66 19.28 6.43
CA ALA A 346 -4.50 19.99 6.94
C ALA A 346 -3.22 19.14 6.78
N PRO A 347 -2.10 19.72 6.29
CA PRO A 347 -1.82 21.15 6.16
C PRO A 347 -2.24 21.83 4.83
N TYR A 348 -3.11 21.21 4.01
CA TYR A 348 -3.61 21.78 2.74
C TYR A 348 -2.49 22.10 1.73
N GLN A 349 -1.50 21.23 1.62
CA GLN A 349 -0.36 21.47 0.74
C GLN A 349 -0.68 21.05 -0.68
N SER A 350 -0.34 21.90 -1.66
CA SER A 350 -0.27 21.49 -3.06
C SER A 350 0.92 20.55 -3.29
N PRO A 351 0.97 19.79 -4.39
CA PRO A 351 2.12 18.99 -4.81
C PRO A 351 3.45 19.77 -4.81
N GLN A 352 3.41 21.05 -5.19
CA GLN A 352 4.59 21.92 -5.22
C GLN A 352 5.06 22.28 -3.81
N LEU A 353 4.13 22.67 -2.92
CA LEU A 353 4.42 22.95 -1.51
C LEU A 353 4.93 21.71 -0.79
N LEU A 354 4.33 20.56 -1.07
CA LEU A 354 4.77 19.28 -0.54
C LEU A 354 6.20 18.96 -0.99
N ALA A 355 6.53 19.12 -2.28
CA ALA A 355 7.90 18.93 -2.74
C ALA A 355 8.89 19.92 -2.07
N ALA A 356 8.50 21.18 -1.93
CA ALA A 356 9.33 22.23 -1.31
C ALA A 356 9.58 21.97 0.18
N LYS A 357 8.59 21.49 0.93
CA LYS A 357 8.68 21.18 2.36
C LYS A 357 9.80 20.19 2.70
N TYR A 358 10.10 19.25 1.80
CA TYR A 358 11.13 18.24 2.03
C TYR A 358 12.53 18.65 1.54
N VAL A 359 12.68 19.85 0.97
CA VAL A 359 13.98 20.40 0.55
C VAL A 359 15.04 20.30 1.65
N PRO A 360 14.75 20.69 2.92
CA PRO A 360 15.72 20.56 4.00
C PRO A 360 16.26 19.15 4.21
N LEU A 361 15.44 18.11 4.01
CA LEU A 361 15.79 16.73 4.33
C LEU A 361 16.67 16.09 3.25
N ASP A 362 16.32 16.29 1.98
CA ASP A 362 16.92 15.55 0.87
C ASP A 362 17.97 16.36 0.09
N TRP A 363 18.27 17.60 0.52
CA TRP A 363 19.33 18.39 -0.10
C TRP A 363 20.68 17.64 0.08
N SER A 364 21.38 17.64 1.22
CA SER A 364 22.84 17.35 1.37
C SER A 364 23.59 16.17 0.67
N SER A 365 22.98 15.21 0.00
CA SER A 365 23.70 14.16 -0.77
C SER A 365 22.81 13.32 -1.69
N LYS A 366 21.48 13.44 -1.53
CA LYS A 366 20.48 12.70 -2.28
C LYS A 366 19.73 13.56 -3.32
N TYR A 367 19.91 14.89 -3.28
CA TYR A 367 19.87 15.96 -4.32
C TYR A 367 19.20 15.81 -5.70
N LEU A 368 19.00 14.61 -6.26
CA LEU A 368 18.43 14.44 -7.60
C LEU A 368 16.91 14.37 -7.60
N ASN A 369 16.23 14.42 -6.45
CA ASN A 369 14.80 14.09 -6.40
C ASN A 369 13.96 15.35 -6.41
N ILE A 370 14.17 16.22 -5.42
CA ILE A 370 13.25 17.33 -5.17
C ILE A 370 13.34 18.38 -6.26
N LYS A 371 14.55 18.71 -6.74
CA LYS A 371 14.70 19.72 -7.80
C LYS A 371 13.98 19.30 -9.10
N PRO A 372 14.22 18.11 -9.70
CA PRO A 372 13.48 17.69 -10.89
C PRO A 372 11.98 17.51 -10.65
N VAL A 373 11.56 17.05 -9.47
CA VAL A 373 10.13 16.98 -9.12
C VAL A 373 9.51 18.38 -9.09
N LEU A 374 10.10 19.30 -8.35
CA LEU A 374 9.56 20.65 -8.19
C LEU A 374 9.54 21.40 -9.53
N LEU A 375 10.66 21.42 -10.26
CA LEU A 375 10.71 22.03 -11.60
C LEU A 375 9.72 21.36 -12.54
N GLY A 376 9.66 20.02 -12.56
CA GLY A 376 8.67 19.30 -13.34
C GLY A 376 7.23 19.66 -12.97
N LEU A 377 6.91 19.94 -11.71
CA LEU A 377 5.58 20.40 -11.30
C LEU A 377 5.30 21.87 -11.68
N LEU A 378 6.33 22.68 -11.91
CA LEU A 378 6.23 24.07 -12.31
C LEU A 378 6.16 24.24 -13.84
N ASP A 379 6.83 23.36 -14.59
CA ASP A 379 6.93 23.34 -16.07
C ASP A 379 5.61 22.96 -16.79
N GLN A 380 4.46 23.03 -16.12
CA GLN A 380 3.17 22.72 -16.75
C GLN A 380 2.67 23.78 -17.76
N GLY A 381 3.49 24.79 -18.08
CA GLY A 381 3.11 25.93 -18.92
C GLY A 381 3.15 25.72 -20.43
N ASP A 382 3.93 24.75 -20.94
CA ASP A 382 4.31 24.70 -22.36
C ASP A 382 3.68 23.52 -23.15
N GLY A 383 2.69 22.83 -22.57
CA GLY A 383 1.89 21.90 -23.36
C GLY A 383 1.21 22.63 -24.54
N PRO A 384 0.88 21.95 -25.65
CA PRO A 384 0.28 22.57 -26.84
C PRO A 384 -1.04 23.32 -26.59
N ASN A 385 -1.62 23.19 -25.39
CA ASN A 385 -2.84 23.89 -24.98
C ASN A 385 -2.59 25.14 -24.13
N GLY A 386 -1.34 25.44 -23.74
CA GLY A 386 -0.92 26.64 -22.99
C GLY A 386 -1.56 26.77 -21.61
N ARG A 387 -0.81 27.30 -20.63
CA ARG A 387 -1.44 27.76 -19.39
C ARG A 387 -2.43 28.89 -19.74
N PRO A 388 -3.67 28.90 -19.21
CA PRO A 388 -4.50 30.09 -19.26
C PRO A 388 -3.68 31.24 -18.63
N GLN A 389 -3.40 32.29 -19.38
CA GLN A 389 -2.55 33.44 -18.97
C GLN A 389 -3.06 34.21 -17.71
N HIS A 390 -4.08 33.70 -17.03
CA HIS A 390 -4.87 34.39 -16.00
C HIS A 390 -4.87 33.67 -14.66
N LEU A 391 -4.27 32.47 -14.58
CA LEU A 391 -4.08 31.85 -13.28
C LEU A 391 -2.87 32.52 -12.60
N PRO A 392 -3.04 33.07 -11.39
CA PRO A 392 -1.91 33.58 -10.64
C PRO A 392 -0.86 32.49 -10.49
N PRO A 393 0.44 32.84 -10.46
CA PRO A 393 1.50 31.86 -10.31
C PRO A 393 1.33 31.16 -8.94
N MET A 394 0.78 29.95 -8.98
CA MET A 394 0.46 29.13 -7.79
C MET A 394 1.67 28.82 -6.89
N ILE A 395 2.87 29.13 -7.38
CA ILE A 395 4.10 29.11 -6.60
C ILE A 395 4.05 30.06 -5.37
N ASN A 396 3.15 31.04 -5.39
CA ASN A 396 2.91 32.01 -4.32
C ASN A 396 1.80 31.59 -3.35
N GLU A 397 1.12 30.48 -3.59
CA GLU A 397 0.15 29.95 -2.63
C GLU A 397 0.87 29.46 -1.38
N ALA A 398 0.26 29.74 -0.24
CA ALA A 398 0.77 29.35 1.06
C ALA A 398 -0.03 28.18 1.62
N ASP A 399 0.62 27.32 2.39
CA ASP A 399 -0.09 26.30 3.17
C ASP A 399 -0.70 26.87 4.47
N LEU A 400 -1.27 25.98 5.29
CA LEU A 400 -1.84 26.32 6.59
C LEU A 400 -0.88 27.09 7.52
N GLU A 401 0.42 26.80 7.42
CA GLU A 401 1.46 27.42 8.24
C GLU A 401 1.97 28.74 7.62
N GLY A 402 1.38 29.16 6.49
CA GLY A 402 1.76 30.35 5.76
C GLY A 402 3.00 30.20 4.90
N ASN A 403 3.54 28.99 4.74
CA ASN A 403 4.74 28.78 3.94
C ASN A 403 4.37 28.70 2.45
N THR A 404 4.98 29.56 1.65
CA THR A 404 5.04 29.39 0.19
C THR A 404 6.19 28.46 -0.20
N VAL A 405 6.28 28.12 -1.50
CA VAL A 405 7.45 27.39 -2.04
C VAL A 405 8.74 28.14 -1.74
N LEU A 406 8.77 29.46 -1.95
CA LEU A 406 9.93 30.29 -1.60
C LEU A 406 10.20 30.32 -0.10
N GLY A 407 9.16 30.37 0.74
CA GLY A 407 9.29 30.33 2.19
C GLY A 407 10.01 29.06 2.67
N TYR A 408 9.62 27.90 2.15
CA TYR A 408 10.30 26.63 2.44
C TYR A 408 11.77 26.62 1.98
N LEU A 409 12.06 27.12 0.78
CA LEU A 409 13.43 27.21 0.27
C LEU A 409 14.28 28.17 1.11
N ALA A 410 13.73 29.32 1.53
CA ALA A 410 14.42 30.29 2.38
C ALA A 410 14.80 29.67 3.73
N LYS A 411 13.84 28.99 4.40
CA LYS A 411 14.10 28.24 5.63
C LYS A 411 15.21 27.19 5.43
N ALA A 412 15.13 26.42 4.35
CA ALA A 412 16.14 25.41 4.02
C ALA A 412 17.54 26.02 3.78
N ILE A 413 17.65 27.18 3.12
CA ILE A 413 18.93 27.89 2.92
C ILE A 413 19.54 28.28 4.26
N VAL A 414 18.72 28.81 5.17
CA VAL A 414 19.16 29.24 6.50
C VAL A 414 19.61 28.04 7.35
N GLU A 415 18.79 26.99 7.42
CA GLU A 415 19.13 25.75 8.15
C GLU A 415 20.41 25.11 7.66
N ARG A 416 20.65 25.14 6.33
CA ARG A 416 21.85 24.59 5.69
C ARG A 416 23.00 25.58 5.56
N ARG A 417 22.91 26.76 6.19
CA ARG A 417 23.96 27.79 6.24
C ARG A 417 24.46 28.25 4.86
N GLY A 418 23.57 28.47 3.89
CA GLY A 418 23.92 29.09 2.59
C GLY A 418 24.25 28.12 1.44
N CYS A 419 23.38 27.13 1.21
CA CYS A 419 23.58 26.14 0.16
C CYS A 419 23.39 26.73 -1.25
N LYS A 420 24.48 26.74 -2.05
CA LYS A 420 24.51 27.35 -3.40
C LYS A 420 23.44 26.80 -4.35
N SER A 421 23.14 25.51 -4.29
CA SER A 421 22.14 24.89 -5.15
C SER A 421 20.70 25.26 -4.76
N ILE A 422 20.37 25.40 -3.46
CA ILE A 422 19.05 25.92 -3.05
C ILE A 422 18.97 27.38 -3.47
N GLU A 423 20.00 28.18 -3.20
CA GLU A 423 20.04 29.59 -3.57
C GLU A 423 19.85 29.80 -5.09
N THR A 424 20.45 28.94 -5.92
CA THR A 424 20.27 29.00 -7.38
C THR A 424 18.82 28.68 -7.78
N LEU A 425 18.23 27.66 -7.18
CA LEU A 425 16.82 27.32 -7.41
C LEU A 425 15.90 28.45 -6.93
N PHE A 426 16.12 28.95 -5.72
CA PHE A 426 15.38 30.08 -5.13
C PHE A 426 15.40 31.28 -6.08
N LYS A 427 16.58 31.66 -6.59
CA LYS A 427 16.73 32.74 -7.57
C LYS A 427 15.94 32.46 -8.85
N SER A 428 16.08 31.27 -9.43
CA SER A 428 15.37 30.87 -10.64
C SER A 428 13.85 30.93 -10.43
N LEU A 429 13.32 30.48 -9.27
CA LEU A 429 11.89 30.58 -8.99
C LEU A 429 11.38 32.02 -9.02
N VAL A 430 12.14 32.99 -8.51
CA VAL A 430 11.79 34.41 -8.56
C VAL A 430 11.91 34.97 -9.98
N THR A 431 13.03 34.71 -10.66
CA THR A 431 13.34 35.37 -11.94
C THR A 431 12.67 34.72 -13.16
N GLU A 432 12.44 33.41 -13.13
CA GLU A 432 11.97 32.62 -14.27
C GLU A 432 10.53 32.11 -14.07
N TYR A 433 10.12 31.80 -12.84
CA TYR A 433 8.81 31.21 -12.56
C TYR A 433 7.81 32.19 -11.91
N GLY A 434 8.18 33.46 -11.75
CA GLY A 434 7.29 34.51 -11.27
C GLY A 434 6.92 34.41 -9.79
N ALA A 435 7.76 33.77 -8.98
CA ALA A 435 7.54 33.71 -7.54
C ALA A 435 7.77 35.08 -6.89
N ASP A 436 6.80 35.55 -6.12
CA ASP A 436 6.85 36.84 -5.47
C ASP A 436 7.59 36.74 -4.13
N ILE A 437 8.80 37.30 -4.10
CA ILE A 437 9.64 37.36 -2.91
C ILE A 437 9.01 38.18 -1.76
N ASN A 438 8.04 39.04 -2.09
CA ASN A 438 7.33 39.91 -1.16
C ASN A 438 5.87 39.50 -0.96
N GLN A 439 5.50 38.25 -1.31
CA GLN A 439 4.14 37.76 -1.15
C GLN A 439 3.68 37.94 0.30
N ASP A 440 2.66 38.77 0.50
CA ASP A 440 2.01 38.91 1.79
C ASP A 440 1.03 37.76 1.98
N VAL A 441 1.47 36.79 2.76
CA VAL A 441 0.69 35.60 3.10
C VAL A 441 -0.24 35.87 4.29
N ASN A 442 0.05 36.89 5.11
CA ASN A 442 -0.65 37.14 6.38
C ASN A 442 -2.04 37.77 6.19
N ILE A 443 -2.27 38.46 5.07
CA ILE A 443 -3.58 39.04 4.73
C ILE A 443 -4.61 37.97 4.33
N GLN A 444 -4.18 36.88 3.71
CA GLN A 444 -5.10 35.95 3.05
C GLN A 444 -5.90 35.08 4.03
N PHE A 445 -5.37 34.82 5.24
CA PHE A 445 -5.88 33.75 6.10
C PHE A 445 -5.80 34.14 7.59
N ALA A 446 -6.70 35.00 8.06
CA ALA A 446 -6.82 35.33 9.48
C ALA A 446 -7.93 34.49 10.15
N PRO A 447 -7.72 33.92 11.36
CA PRO A 447 -6.52 34.04 12.21
C PRO A 447 -5.54 32.86 12.04
N ARG A 448 -4.26 33.12 11.76
CA ARG A 448 -3.17 32.10 11.76
C ARG A 448 -1.89 32.67 12.36
N PHE A 449 -0.89 31.81 12.59
CA PHE A 449 0.43 32.24 13.06
C PHE A 449 1.09 33.22 12.07
N TYR A 450 1.68 34.27 12.61
CA TYR A 450 2.38 35.27 11.80
C TYR A 450 3.53 34.59 11.05
N THR A 451 3.55 34.73 9.73
CA THR A 451 4.63 34.22 8.90
C THR A 451 5.56 35.36 8.53
N HIS A 452 6.83 35.21 8.91
CA HIS A 452 7.85 36.20 8.59
C HIS A 452 8.12 36.32 7.09
N SER A 453 8.41 37.53 6.63
CA SER A 453 8.87 37.82 5.28
C SER A 453 10.17 37.08 4.98
N ILE A 454 10.40 36.79 3.70
CA ILE A 454 11.68 36.19 3.25
C ILE A 454 12.86 37.09 3.62
N LYS A 455 12.67 38.41 3.59
CA LYS A 455 13.69 39.38 4.00
C LYS A 455 14.07 39.22 5.47
N PHE A 456 13.09 39.09 6.35
CA PHE A 456 13.32 38.85 7.78
C PHE A 456 14.05 37.53 8.03
N ILE A 457 13.61 36.44 7.37
CA ILE A 457 14.25 35.13 7.44
C ILE A 457 15.73 35.24 7.01
N ALA A 458 16.00 35.97 5.92
CA ALA A 458 17.36 36.17 5.44
C ALA A 458 18.21 37.01 6.40
N ASP A 459 17.69 38.14 6.91
CA ASP A 459 18.42 39.06 7.79
C ASP A 459 18.81 38.44 9.13
N THR A 460 17.90 37.65 9.71
CA THR A 460 18.12 36.94 10.99
C THR A 460 19.12 35.78 10.87
N ALA A 461 19.41 35.30 9.66
CA ALA A 461 20.36 34.22 9.43
C ALA A 461 21.81 34.65 9.69
N ARG A 462 22.44 34.12 10.76
CA ARG A 462 23.79 34.53 11.19
C ARG A 462 24.91 34.25 10.17
N SER A 463 24.75 33.23 9.31
CA SER A 463 25.83 32.75 8.42
C SER A 463 25.48 32.67 6.93
N CYS A 464 24.52 33.47 6.45
CA CYS A 464 24.03 33.40 5.06
C CYS A 464 24.20 34.73 4.30
N SER A 465 25.40 35.32 4.28
CA SER A 465 25.66 36.63 3.65
C SER A 465 25.32 36.67 2.15
N ARG A 466 25.59 35.57 1.42
CA ARG A 466 25.19 35.41 0.02
C ARG A 466 23.68 35.44 -0.16
N PHE A 467 22.94 34.70 0.65
CA PHE A 467 21.48 34.69 0.60
C PHE A 467 20.89 36.05 0.96
N LYS A 468 21.41 36.72 2.00
CA LYS A 468 21.03 38.10 2.36
C LYS A 468 21.20 39.07 1.19
N LYS A 469 22.37 39.04 0.55
CA LYS A 469 22.65 39.87 -0.63
C LYS A 469 21.69 39.52 -1.77
N MET A 470 21.48 38.24 -2.04
CA MET A 470 20.56 37.76 -3.08
C MET A 470 19.12 38.24 -2.85
N VAL A 471 18.58 38.10 -1.64
CA VAL A 471 17.23 38.56 -1.30
C VAL A 471 17.11 40.08 -1.46
N LYS A 472 18.15 40.84 -1.07
CA LYS A 472 18.20 42.29 -1.31
C LYS A 472 18.22 42.63 -2.82
N ASP A 473 19.06 41.94 -3.58
CA ASP A 473 19.23 42.15 -5.03
C ASP A 473 17.94 41.79 -5.80
N LEU A 474 17.15 40.83 -5.29
CA LEU A 474 15.83 40.47 -5.81
C LEU A 474 14.69 41.38 -5.30
N GLY A 475 14.99 42.42 -4.53
CA GLY A 475 13.99 43.39 -4.06
C GLY A 475 13.15 42.92 -2.87
N GLY A 476 13.67 41.99 -2.05
CA GLY A 476 13.00 41.55 -0.82
C GLY A 476 12.88 42.67 0.22
N ARG A 477 11.69 42.83 0.79
CA ARG A 477 11.32 43.85 1.79
C ARG A 477 10.80 43.19 3.06
N LEU A 478 10.96 43.88 4.18
CA LEU A 478 10.29 43.50 5.43
C LEU A 478 8.80 43.76 5.28
N HIS A 479 7.99 42.91 5.91
CA HIS A 479 6.56 43.16 6.03
C HIS A 479 6.31 44.29 7.04
N GLN A 480 5.21 45.05 6.88
CA GLN A 480 4.94 46.23 7.71
C GLN A 480 4.93 45.89 9.22
N ALA A 481 4.36 44.74 9.59
CA ALA A 481 4.34 44.30 10.98
C ALA A 481 5.75 44.02 11.57
N GLU A 482 6.72 43.58 10.76
CA GLU A 482 8.11 43.41 11.20
C GLU A 482 8.82 44.74 11.41
N ILE A 483 8.46 45.76 10.61
CA ILE A 483 8.99 47.12 10.76
C ILE A 483 8.42 47.76 12.04
N ASP A 484 7.13 47.56 12.29
CA ASP A 484 6.43 48.15 13.42
C ASP A 484 6.63 47.36 14.73
N GLY A 485 7.24 46.18 14.69
CA GLY A 485 7.37 45.28 15.83
C GLY A 485 6.03 44.73 16.33
N SER A 486 5.04 44.62 15.42
CA SER A 486 3.69 44.12 15.69
C SER A 486 3.47 42.69 15.19
N ASP A 487 4.55 41.95 14.92
CA ASP A 487 4.57 40.55 14.48
C ASP A 487 4.16 39.54 15.58
N SER A 488 3.47 40.00 16.62
CA SER A 488 2.98 39.16 17.72
C SER A 488 1.92 38.16 17.26
N ASN A 489 2.15 36.88 17.54
CA ASN A 489 1.25 35.79 17.18
C ASN A 489 -0.15 35.95 17.79
N PRO A 490 -1.23 35.93 16.99
CA PRO A 490 -2.54 35.67 17.53
C PRO A 490 -2.59 34.24 18.09
N ALA A 491 -3.15 34.09 19.30
CA ALA A 491 -3.12 32.85 20.08
C ALA A 491 -4.05 31.73 19.56
N MET A 492 -4.74 31.92 18.43
CA MET A 492 -5.66 30.92 17.90
C MET A 492 -5.45 30.70 16.41
N GLY A 493 -5.13 29.45 16.06
CA GLY A 493 -5.22 28.98 14.69
C GLY A 493 -6.68 28.94 14.24
N PRO A 494 -6.91 28.92 12.92
CA PRO A 494 -8.26 28.94 12.38
C PRO A 494 -8.95 27.60 12.70
N ASN A 495 -10.19 27.65 13.20
CA ASN A 495 -11.03 26.46 13.34
C ASN A 495 -11.79 26.22 12.03
N PHE A 496 -11.22 25.43 11.13
CA PHE A 496 -11.84 25.09 9.83
C PHE A 496 -12.91 23.99 9.90
N GLY A 497 -13.29 23.57 11.12
CA GLY A 497 -14.11 22.39 11.32
C GLY A 497 -13.29 21.10 11.21
N THR A 498 -13.96 19.96 11.31
CA THR A 498 -13.32 18.65 11.16
C THR A 498 -13.22 18.30 9.67
N ASP A 499 -11.99 18.17 9.16
CA ASP A 499 -11.71 17.68 7.81
C ASP A 499 -12.43 16.35 7.55
N GLN A 500 -13.06 16.24 6.38
CA GLN A 500 -13.73 15.01 5.97
C GLN A 500 -12.71 14.05 5.33
N PRO A 501 -12.60 12.79 5.80
CA PRO A 501 -11.73 11.81 5.16
C PRO A 501 -12.25 11.51 3.74
N HIS A 502 -11.34 11.35 2.77
CA HIS A 502 -11.67 11.13 1.36
C HIS A 502 -12.42 12.26 0.66
N ALA A 503 -12.44 13.47 1.21
CA ALA A 503 -12.97 14.61 0.47
C ALA A 503 -12.23 14.74 -0.87
N HIS A 504 -12.98 14.69 -1.97
CA HIS A 504 -12.42 14.80 -3.32
C HIS A 504 -11.91 16.20 -3.63
N GLU A 505 -12.52 17.19 -3.01
CA GLU A 505 -12.22 18.61 -3.15
C GLU A 505 -12.57 19.29 -1.82
N LEU A 506 -11.93 20.43 -1.54
CA LEU A 506 -12.33 21.25 -0.41
C LEU A 506 -13.68 21.93 -0.70
N PRO A 507 -14.55 22.17 0.30
CA PRO A 507 -15.76 22.96 0.09
C PRO A 507 -15.43 24.33 -0.53
N GLU A 508 -16.26 24.89 -1.41
CA GLU A 508 -15.98 26.16 -2.11
C GLU A 508 -15.70 27.34 -1.15
N GLN A 509 -16.32 27.32 0.02
CA GLN A 509 -16.13 28.30 1.09
C GLN A 509 -14.86 28.07 1.93
N HIS A 510 -14.13 26.98 1.71
CA HIS A 510 -12.90 26.70 2.43
C HIS A 510 -11.80 27.64 1.93
N PRO A 511 -10.99 28.26 2.83
CA PRO A 511 -10.02 29.27 2.43
C PRO A 511 -8.97 28.78 1.44
N PHE A 512 -8.61 27.51 1.54
CA PHE A 512 -7.64 26.87 0.64
C PHE A 512 -8.31 26.21 -0.59
N ALA A 513 -9.64 26.30 -0.73
CA ALA A 513 -10.30 25.81 -1.93
C ALA A 513 -9.90 26.68 -3.11
N LEU A 514 -9.39 26.04 -4.15
CA LEU A 514 -9.19 26.68 -5.45
C LEU A 514 -10.53 26.76 -6.18
N ALA A 515 -10.54 27.45 -7.33
CA ALA A 515 -11.72 27.40 -8.20
C ALA A 515 -12.10 25.93 -8.49
N PRO A 516 -13.41 25.60 -8.63
CA PRO A 516 -13.89 24.22 -8.65
C PRO A 516 -13.17 23.29 -9.62
N GLU A 517 -12.69 23.82 -10.75
CA GLU A 517 -11.91 23.08 -11.74
C GLU A 517 -10.50 22.67 -11.23
N PHE A 518 -9.87 23.47 -10.37
CA PHE A 518 -8.53 23.21 -9.81
C PHE A 518 -8.55 22.54 -8.44
N ASN A 519 -9.74 22.35 -7.86
CA ASN A 519 -9.90 21.70 -6.57
C ASN A 519 -10.03 20.17 -6.70
N LYS A 520 -10.17 19.67 -7.94
CA LYS A 520 -10.31 18.24 -8.25
C LYS A 520 -8.96 17.56 -8.44
N PRO A 521 -8.84 16.26 -8.08
CA PRO A 521 -7.60 15.49 -8.25
C PRO A 521 -7.24 15.25 -9.72
N PHE A 522 -8.24 15.30 -10.60
CA PHE A 522 -8.12 15.05 -12.02
C PHE A 522 -8.73 16.20 -12.81
N LEU A 523 -7.98 16.73 -13.77
CA LEU A 523 -8.46 17.75 -14.69
C LEU A 523 -9.05 17.08 -15.94
N ASP A 524 -10.36 17.17 -16.14
CA ASP A 524 -10.96 16.72 -17.41
C ASP A 524 -10.49 17.65 -18.55
N VAL A 525 -9.57 17.14 -19.37
CA VAL A 525 -9.00 17.87 -20.51
C VAL A 525 -10.06 18.30 -21.51
N LYS A 526 -11.13 17.50 -21.71
CA LYS A 526 -12.22 17.89 -22.61
C LYS A 526 -12.96 19.11 -22.05
N HIS A 527 -13.20 19.12 -20.74
CA HIS A 527 -13.82 20.23 -20.04
C HIS A 527 -12.93 21.48 -20.02
N LEU A 528 -11.64 21.34 -19.74
CA LEU A 528 -10.66 22.44 -19.79
C LEU A 528 -10.57 23.06 -21.19
N ASN A 529 -10.50 22.24 -22.23
CA ASN A 529 -10.47 22.73 -23.62
C ASN A 529 -11.77 23.46 -24.01
N LEU A 530 -12.92 23.00 -23.51
CA LEU A 530 -14.20 23.66 -23.75
C LEU A 530 -14.25 25.03 -23.07
N MET A 531 -13.84 25.12 -21.80
CA MET A 531 -13.77 26.38 -21.06
C MET A 531 -12.78 27.37 -21.66
N PHE A 532 -11.63 26.88 -22.13
CA PHE A 532 -10.65 27.72 -22.81
C PHE A 532 -11.23 28.38 -24.07
N ARG A 533 -11.95 27.61 -24.89
CA ARG A 533 -12.66 28.14 -26.07
C ARG A 533 -13.71 29.17 -25.69
N GLN A 534 -14.45 28.94 -24.61
CA GLN A 534 -15.46 29.89 -24.12
C GLN A 534 -14.81 31.20 -23.62
N SER A 535 -13.72 31.13 -22.86
CA SER A 535 -12.99 32.31 -22.38
C SER A 535 -12.40 33.13 -23.53
N GLN A 536 -11.80 32.47 -24.54
CA GLN A 536 -11.31 33.16 -25.74
C GLN A 536 -12.45 33.82 -26.54
N ALA A 537 -13.59 33.14 -26.69
CA ALA A 537 -14.76 33.71 -27.37
C ALA A 537 -15.31 34.93 -26.63
N GLN A 538 -15.41 34.90 -25.29
CA GLN A 538 -15.84 36.04 -24.48
C GLN A 538 -14.92 37.25 -24.64
N ARG A 539 -13.61 37.03 -24.76
CA ARG A 539 -12.65 38.11 -25.01
C ARG A 539 -12.75 38.71 -26.38
N ALA A 540 -12.90 37.89 -27.41
CA ALA A 540 -13.12 38.38 -28.77
C ALA A 540 -14.37 39.27 -28.83
N VAL A 541 -15.44 38.88 -28.13
CA VAL A 541 -16.65 39.70 -27.98
C VAL A 541 -16.37 40.99 -27.21
N ALA A 542 -15.70 40.94 -26.06
CA ALA A 542 -15.38 42.13 -25.26
C ALA A 542 -14.50 43.14 -26.03
N GLN A 543 -13.48 42.66 -26.75
CA GLN A 543 -12.63 43.48 -27.62
C GLN A 543 -13.42 44.07 -28.78
N HIS A 544 -14.34 43.31 -29.39
CA HIS A 544 -15.18 43.82 -30.46
C HIS A 544 -16.15 44.91 -29.98
N VAL A 545 -16.73 44.74 -28.79
CA VAL A 545 -17.60 45.74 -28.14
C VAL A 545 -16.83 47.01 -27.79
N ALA A 546 -15.61 46.87 -27.25
CA ALA A 546 -14.73 48.00 -26.95
C ALA A 546 -14.35 48.77 -28.22
N ALA A 547 -14.01 48.07 -29.30
CA ALA A 547 -13.70 48.68 -30.60
C ALA A 547 -14.90 49.44 -31.20
N ARG A 548 -16.12 48.90 -31.06
CA ARG A 548 -17.35 49.58 -31.51
C ARG A 548 -17.68 50.82 -30.70
N ARG A 549 -17.41 50.82 -29.39
CA ARG A 549 -17.61 51.99 -28.52
C ARG A 549 -16.56 53.08 -28.75
N GLY A 550 -15.33 52.71 -29.09
CA GLY A 550 -14.27 53.66 -29.45
C GLY A 550 -14.44 54.33 -30.83
N GLY A 551 -15.23 53.74 -31.73
CA GLY A 551 -15.42 54.22 -33.11
C GLY A 551 -16.54 55.24 -33.33
N SER A 552 -17.36 55.56 -32.32
CA SER A 552 -18.54 56.43 -32.47
C SER A 552 -18.29 57.91 -32.10
N GLY A 553 -17.03 58.35 -32.08
CA GLY A 553 -16.60 59.68 -31.64
C GLY A 553 -16.31 60.70 -32.75
N ALA A 554 -16.92 60.57 -33.94
CA ALA A 554 -16.77 61.55 -35.02
C ALA A 554 -18.12 61.94 -35.63
N ILE A 555 -18.97 62.59 -34.85
CA ILE A 555 -20.09 63.37 -35.40
C ILE A 555 -19.52 64.75 -35.74
N ALA A 556 -19.37 64.99 -37.04
CA ALA A 556 -19.02 66.28 -37.61
C ALA A 556 -20.02 67.36 -37.17
N GLY A 557 -19.51 68.46 -36.62
CA GLY A 557 -20.31 69.64 -36.32
C GLY A 557 -20.82 70.31 -37.61
N PRO A 558 -22.01 70.94 -37.58
CA PRO A 558 -22.58 71.56 -38.76
C PRO A 558 -21.82 72.85 -39.12
N SER A 559 -21.42 72.95 -40.38
CA SER A 559 -20.83 74.15 -40.97
C SER A 559 -21.86 75.28 -41.03
N VAL A 560 -21.57 76.38 -40.35
CA VAL A 560 -22.31 77.64 -40.48
C VAL A 560 -21.84 78.33 -41.77
N GLY A 561 -22.74 78.47 -42.74
CA GLY A 561 -22.59 79.36 -43.90
C GLY A 561 -23.23 80.74 -43.62
N PRO A 562 -22.74 81.82 -44.25
CA PRO A 562 -23.08 83.19 -43.87
C PRO A 562 -24.41 83.64 -44.48
N ARG A 563 -25.14 84.51 -43.78
CA ARG A 563 -26.18 85.37 -44.34
C ARG A 563 -25.88 86.83 -44.03
N ILE A 564 -26.19 87.63 -45.05
CA ILE A 564 -26.18 89.09 -45.21
C ILE A 564 -26.82 89.81 -44.02
#